data_AF-A0A090IUJ3-F1
#
_entry.id   AF-A0A090IUJ3-F1
#
_cell.length_a   1.000
_cell.length_b   1.000
_cell.length_c   1.000
_cell.angle_alpha   90.00
_cell.angle_beta   90.00
_cell.angle_gamma   90.00
#
_symmetry.space_group_name_H-M   'P 1'
#
loop_
_entity.id
_entity.type
_entity.pdbx_description
1 polymer ?
#
loop_
_entity_poly.entity_id
_entity_poly.type
_entity_poly.pdbx_seq_one_letter_code
_entity_poly.pdbx_strand_id
1 'polypeptide(L)'
;MKYFIISAGFFISAAILYSARYITSGLISLVMNAVGDDVLTPHTQPLLIWSVISVILAVLFLIIGLINNDLEGGKKRIKDFFN
;
A
#
# COMPACT_ATOMS: atom_id res chain seq x y z
N MET A 1 -1.83 -14.64 -11.31
CA MET A 1 -3.05 -14.02 -10.73
C MET A 1 -2.99 -13.74 -9.23
N LYS A 2 -2.62 -14.68 -8.36
CA LYS A 2 -2.65 -14.50 -6.89
C LYS A 2 -1.88 -13.26 -6.39
N TYR A 3 -0.70 -12.99 -6.93
CA TYR A 3 0.13 -11.84 -6.54
C TYR A 3 -0.50 -10.47 -6.85
N PHE A 4 -1.29 -10.37 -7.93
CA PHE A 4 -2.00 -9.14 -8.28
C PHE A 4 -3.15 -8.85 -7.32
N ILE A 5 -3.86 -9.89 -6.86
CA ILE A 5 -4.92 -9.75 -5.84
C ILE A 5 -4.32 -9.26 -4.52
N ILE A 6 -3.20 -9.86 -4.11
CA ILE A 6 -2.47 -9.46 -2.89
C ILE A 6 -1.98 -8.01 -3.00
N SER A 7 -1.37 -7.64 -4.13
CA SER A 7 -0.93 -6.27 -4.40
C SER A 7 -2.08 -5.26 -4.33
N ALA A 8 -3.23 -5.56 -4.93
CA ALA A 8 -4.43 -4.72 -4.86
C ALA A 8 -4.91 -4.54 -3.41
N GLY A 9 -4.89 -5.61 -2.59
CA GLY A 9 -5.23 -5.52 -1.17
C GLY A 9 -4.31 -4.56 -0.40
N PHE A 10 -3.00 -4.60 -0.68
CA PHE A 10 -2.05 -3.67 -0.08
C PHE A 10 -2.26 -2.22 -0.52
N PHE A 11 -2.62 -1.96 -1.79
CA PHE A 11 -2.98 -0.62 -2.25
C PHE A 11 -4.22 -0.07 -1.54
N ILE A 12 -5.26 -0.90 -1.39
CA ILE A 12 -6.48 -0.52 -0.66
C ILE A 12 -6.14 -0.20 0.81
N SER A 13 -5.36 -1.05 1.46
CA SER A 13 -4.91 -0.83 2.85
C SER A 13 -4.10 0.47 2.99
N ALA A 14 -3.17 0.73 2.07
CA ALA A 14 -2.39 1.96 2.04
C ALA A 14 -3.27 3.21 1.93
N ALA A 15 -4.28 3.16 1.06
CA ALA A 15 -5.23 4.26 0.85
C ALA A 15 -6.07 4.55 2.10
N ILE A 16 -6.54 3.51 2.78
CA ILE A 16 -7.28 3.64 4.05
C ILE A 16 -6.39 4.28 5.12
N LEU A 17 -5.16 3.78 5.30
CA LEU A 17 -4.21 4.32 6.28
C LEU A 17 -3.85 5.79 6.01
N TYR A 18 -3.65 6.13 4.73
CA TYR A 18 -3.37 7.51 4.33
C TYR A 18 -4.56 8.43 4.60
N SER A 19 -5.78 7.97 4.31
CA SER A 19 -7.00 8.72 4.57
C SER A 19 -7.24 8.90 6.06
N ALA A 20 -7.04 7.84 6.86
CA ALA A 20 -7.14 7.90 8.31
C ALA A 20 -6.13 8.90 8.90
N ARG A 21 -4.89 8.92 8.41
CA ARG A 21 -3.91 9.95 8.78
C ARG A 21 -4.44 11.36 8.54
N TYR A 22 -5.01 11.62 7.37
CA TYR A 22 -5.51 12.95 7.00
C TYR A 22 -6.67 13.38 7.90
N ILE A 23 -7.66 12.50 8.11
CA ILE A 23 -8.82 12.76 8.98
C ILE A 23 -8.36 13.01 10.42
N THR A 24 -7.49 12.14 10.95
CA THR A 24 -6.96 12.29 12.32
C THR A 24 -6.15 13.57 12.47
N SER A 25 -5.36 13.96 11.47
CA SER A 25 -4.63 15.23 11.49
C SER A 25 -5.56 16.43 11.50
N GLY A 26 -6.65 16.39 10.72
CA GLY A 26 -7.67 17.44 10.72
C GLY A 26 -8.38 17.53 12.07
N LEU A 27 -8.73 16.40 12.66
CA LEU A 27 -9.38 16.34 13.97
C LEU A 27 -8.47 16.88 15.09
N ILE A 28 -7.18 16.49 15.08
CA ILE A 28 -6.18 17.00 16.02
C ILE A 28 -6.03 18.52 15.87
N SER A 29 -5.97 19.04 14.64
CA SER A 29 -5.85 20.49 14.41
C SER A 29 -7.06 21.26 14.97
N LEU A 30 -8.28 20.73 14.85
CA LEU A 30 -9.47 21.32 15.45
C LEU A 30 -9.39 21.32 16.99
N VAL A 31 -8.90 20.23 17.58
CA VAL A 31 -8.73 20.10 19.03
C VAL A 31 -7.63 21.03 19.55
N MET A 32 -6.49 21.14 18.88
CA MET A 32 -5.40 22.04 19.25
C MET A 32 -5.87 23.50 19.29
N ASN A 33 -6.64 23.92 18.29
CA ASN A 33 -7.25 25.25 18.27
C ASN A 33 -8.25 25.48 19.42
N ALA A 34 -8.85 24.42 19.97
CA ALA A 34 -9.85 24.51 21.03
C ALA A 34 -9.27 24.40 22.45
N VAL A 35 -8.16 23.68 22.64
CA VAL A 35 -7.59 23.34 23.96
C VAL A 35 -6.33 24.16 24.29
N GLY A 36 -5.78 24.89 23.31
CA GLY A 36 -4.46 25.53 23.43
C GLY A 36 -3.35 24.53 23.08
N ASP A 37 -2.20 25.04 22.62
CA ASP A 37 -1.11 24.35 21.90
C ASP A 37 -0.43 23.12 22.58
N ASP A 38 -0.97 22.58 23.66
CA ASP A 38 -0.35 21.51 24.46
C ASP A 38 -0.42 20.10 23.83
N VAL A 39 -1.07 19.91 22.68
CA VAL A 39 -1.11 18.60 21.98
C VAL A 39 -0.01 18.50 20.92
N LEU A 40 1.24 18.62 21.36
CA LEU A 40 2.44 18.54 20.51
C LEU A 40 3.01 17.12 20.48
N THR A 41 2.37 16.20 19.74
CA THR A 41 3.05 14.96 19.33
C THR A 41 2.58 14.46 17.96
N PRO A 42 3.42 13.70 17.22
CA PRO A 42 3.10 13.29 15.87
C PRO A 42 2.25 12.01 15.86
N HIS A 43 1.05 12.07 16.44
CA HIS A 43 0.14 10.93 16.55
C HIS A 43 -0.22 10.29 15.19
N THR A 44 -0.12 11.05 14.09
CA THR A 44 -0.43 10.57 12.74
C THR A 44 0.78 9.99 12.00
N GLN A 45 2.00 10.12 12.51
CA GLN A 45 3.21 9.59 11.85
C GLN A 45 3.18 8.06 11.68
N PRO A 46 2.78 7.25 12.69
CA PRO A 46 2.70 5.81 12.53
C PRO A 46 1.78 5.39 11.37
N LEU A 47 0.63 6.05 11.21
CA LEU A 47 -0.30 5.79 10.11
C LEU A 47 0.33 6.05 8.74
N LEU A 48 1.12 7.13 8.63
CA LEU A 48 1.87 7.43 7.40
C LEU A 48 2.92 6.36 7.10
N ILE A 49 3.69 5.95 8.10
CA ILE A 49 4.73 4.93 7.96
C ILE A 49 4.12 3.62 7.48
N TRP A 50 3.03 3.17 8.12
CA TRP A 50 2.33 1.95 7.71
C TRP A 50 1.75 2.05 6.30
N SER A 51 1.18 3.20 5.93
CA SER A 51 0.70 3.43 4.57
C SER A 51 1.82 3.26 3.53
N VAL A 52 2.99 3.86 3.78
CA VAL A 52 4.16 3.74 2.88
C VAL A 52 4.66 2.30 2.80
N ILE A 53 4.75 1.59 3.93
CA ILE A 53 5.14 0.17 3.95
C ILE A 53 4.16 -0.66 3.11
N SER A 54 2.85 -0.42 3.24
CA SER A 54 1.84 -1.11 2.43
C SER A 54 2.03 -0.83 0.93
N VAL A 55 2.34 0.41 0.53
CA VAL A 55 2.63 0.72 -0.89
C VAL A 55 3.87 -0.03 -1.38
N ILE A 56 4.95 -0.06 -0.60
CA ILE A 56 6.19 -0.78 -0.96
C ILE A 56 5.89 -2.25 -1.18
N LEU A 57 5.15 -2.89 -0.27
CA LEU A 57 4.74 -4.28 -0.41
C LEU A 57 3.85 -4.49 -1.65
N ALA A 58 2.90 -3.58 -1.91
CA ALA A 58 2.04 -3.65 -3.08
C ALA A 58 2.85 -3.66 -4.38
N VAL A 59 3.84 -2.77 -4.51
CA VAL A 59 4.72 -2.66 -5.67
C VAL A 59 5.59 -3.90 -5.82
N LEU A 60 6.18 -4.41 -4.73
CA LEU A 60 6.97 -5.64 -4.76
C LEU A 60 6.15 -6.84 -5.27
N PHE A 61 4.94 -7.02 -4.75
CA PHE A 61 4.05 -8.09 -5.21
C PHE A 61 3.61 -7.93 -6.66
N LEU A 62 3.44 -6.69 -7.12
CA LEU A 62 3.12 -6.40 -8.52
C LEU A 62 4.29 -6.78 -9.45
N ILE A 63 5.52 -6.42 -9.09
CA ILE A 63 6.74 -6.80 -9.83
C ILE A 63 6.90 -8.31 -9.88
N ILE A 64 6.75 -9.00 -8.73
CA ILE A 64 6.80 -10.47 -8.66
C ILE A 64 5.71 -11.09 -9.54
N GLY A 65 4.51 -10.53 -9.52
CA GLY A 65 3.40 -10.98 -10.36
C GLY A 65 3.69 -10.85 -11.86
N LEU A 66 4.32 -9.74 -12.27
CA LEU A 66 4.72 -9.50 -13.65
C LEU A 66 5.80 -10.49 -14.10
N ILE A 67 6.87 -10.67 -13.33
CA ILE A 67 7.96 -11.61 -13.65
C ILE A 67 7.42 -13.03 -13.78
N ASN A 68 6.57 -13.48 -12.84
CA ASN A 68 6.00 -14.83 -12.89
C ASN A 68 5.09 -15.05 -14.10
N ASN A 69 4.27 -14.07 -14.46
CA ASN A 69 3.42 -14.16 -15.65
C ASN A 69 4.26 -14.25 -16.95
N ASP A 70 5.36 -13.51 -17.04
CA ASP A 70 6.24 -13.52 -18.22
C ASP A 70 6.96 -14.87 -18.37
N LEU A 71 7.45 -15.42 -17.26
CA LEU A 71 8.06 -16.76 -17.22
C LEU A 71 7.06 -17.88 -17.59
N GLU A 72 5.83 -17.81 -17.11
CA GLU A 72 4.77 -18.75 -17.49
C GLU A 72 4.43 -18.66 -18.99
N GLY A 73 4.38 -17.44 -19.54
CA GLY A 73 4.15 -17.19 -20.96
C GLY A 73 5.27 -17.78 -21.84
N GLY A 74 6.52 -17.59 -21.44
CA GLY A 74 7.69 -18.16 -22.13
C GLY A 74 7.68 -19.69 -22.10
N LYS A 75 7.38 -20.29 -20.94
CA LYS A 75 7.32 -21.75 -20.79
C LYS A 75 6.20 -22.38 -21.64
N LYS A 76 5.06 -21.69 -21.79
CA LYS A 76 3.96 -22.14 -22.65
C LYS A 76 4.36 -22.15 -24.13
N ARG A 77 4.99 -21.09 -24.61
CA ARG A 77 5.46 -20.99 -26.01
C ARG A 77 6.47 -22.07 -26.38
N ILE A 78 7.40 -22.39 -25.47
CA ILE A 78 8.37 -23.47 -25.70
C ILE A 78 7.63 -24.81 -25.81
N LYS A 79 6.68 -25.08 -24.92
CA LYS A 79 5.90 -26.32 -24.95
C LYS A 79 5.08 -26.47 -26.24
N ASP A 80 4.48 -25.37 -26.73
CA ASP A 80 3.71 -25.35 -27.97
C ASP A 80 4.59 -25.51 -29.22
N PHE A 81 5.89 -25.23 -29.14
CA PHE A 81 6.84 -25.43 -30.25
C PHE A 81 7.32 -26.87 -30.40
N PHE A 82 7.35 -27.64 -29.31
CA PHE A 82 7.84 -29.02 -29.28
C PHE A 82 6.73 -30.08 -29.43
N ASN A 83 5.49 -29.66 -29.66
CA ASN A 83 4.30 -30.51 -29.71
C ASN A 83 3.56 -30.33 -31.04
#